data_AF-A0A7D5TDG7-F1
#
_entry.id   AF-A0A7D5TDG7-F1
#
_cell.length_a   1.000
_cell.length_b   1.000
_cell.length_c   1.000
_cell.angle_alpha   90.00
_cell.angle_beta   90.00
_cell.angle_gamma   90.00
#
_symmetry.space_group_name_H-M   'P 1'
#
loop_
_entity.id
_entity.type
_entity.pdbx_description
1 polymer ?
#
loop_
_entity_poly.entity_id
_entity_poly.type
_entity_poly.pdbx_seq_one_letter_code
_entity_poly.pdbx_strand_id
1 'polypeptide(L)'
;MDSAFVRLLAVAVLAFLPGLCFLALFRLVDHVAHDELVARVERGEFETESPPSGATPTIDPASAVAAARDRETAVCPSCGAENRAGVDYCRHCLSELR
;
A
#
# COMPACT_ATOMS: atom_id res chain seq x y z
N MET A 1 3.88 21.60 -45.89
CA MET A 1 4.04 21.62 -44.42
C MET A 1 5.45 22.07 -44.14
N ASP A 2 5.62 23.25 -43.53
CA ASP A 2 6.94 23.83 -43.31
C ASP A 2 7.75 22.98 -42.33
N SER A 3 9.04 22.78 -42.62
CA SER A 3 9.93 21.95 -41.79
C SER A 3 10.05 22.45 -40.34
N ALA A 4 9.87 23.76 -40.13
CA ALA A 4 9.80 24.38 -38.82
C ALA A 4 8.55 23.92 -38.03
N PHE A 5 7.39 23.84 -38.69
CA PHE A 5 6.16 23.36 -38.07
C PHE A 5 6.27 21.89 -37.66
N VAL A 6 6.86 21.05 -38.52
CA VAL A 6 7.09 19.63 -38.21
C VAL A 6 8.00 19.45 -36.98
N ARG A 7 9.05 20.25 -36.87
CA ARG A 7 9.97 20.20 -35.71
C ARG A 7 9.30 20.64 -34.42
N LEU A 8 8.51 21.72 -34.46
CA LEU A 8 7.75 22.19 -33.29
C LEU A 8 6.75 21.13 -32.82
N LEU A 9 6.05 20.49 -33.76
CA LEU A 9 5.11 19.42 -33.45
C LEU A 9 5.83 18.22 -32.83
N ALA A 10 6.97 17.80 -33.40
CA ALA A 10 7.76 16.69 -32.86
C ALA A 10 8.24 16.96 -31.42
N VAL A 11 8.73 18.18 -31.13
CA VAL A 11 9.15 18.56 -29.77
C VAL A 11 7.97 18.56 -28.80
N ALA A 12 6.82 19.11 -29.21
CA ALA A 12 5.62 19.10 -28.38
C ALA A 12 5.16 17.67 -28.07
N VAL A 13 5.13 16.78 -29.06
CA VAL A 13 4.78 15.37 -28.85
C VAL A 13 5.77 14.72 -27.89
N LEU A 14 7.07 14.85 -28.11
CA LEU A 14 8.07 14.24 -27.22
C LEU A 14 8.00 14.77 -25.78
N ALA A 15 7.63 16.04 -25.60
CA ALA A 15 7.49 16.64 -24.28
C ALA A 15 6.21 16.20 -23.54
N PHE A 16 5.06 16.15 -24.24
CA PHE A 16 3.76 15.97 -23.59
C PHE A 16 3.20 14.55 -23.69
N LEU A 17 3.51 13.81 -24.76
CA LEU A 17 3.03 12.43 -24.96
C LEU A 17 3.31 11.50 -23.79
N PRO A 18 4.53 11.42 -23.20
CA PRO A 18 4.77 10.51 -22.09
C PRO A 18 3.91 10.83 -20.85
N GLY A 19 3.74 12.12 -20.54
CA GLY A 19 2.89 12.56 -19.44
C GLY A 19 1.41 12.27 -19.68
N LEU A 20 0.92 12.51 -20.91
CA LEU A 20 -0.45 12.18 -21.29
C LEU A 20 -0.70 10.67 -21.28
N CYS A 21 0.23 9.85 -21.76
CA CYS A 21 0.16 8.40 -21.67
C CYS A 21 0.11 7.93 -20.21
N PHE A 22 0.95 8.49 -19.34
CA PHE A 22 0.92 8.17 -17.91
C PHE A 22 -0.43 8.51 -17.27
N LEU A 23 -0.94 9.72 -17.52
CA LEU A 23 -2.24 10.15 -16.99
C LEU A 23 -3.39 9.28 -17.53
N ALA A 24 -3.35 8.90 -18.80
CA ALA A 24 -4.34 8.01 -19.40
C ALA A 24 -4.31 6.62 -18.76
N LEU A 25 -3.12 6.05 -18.57
CA LEU A 25 -2.94 4.75 -17.89
C LEU A 25 -3.41 4.82 -16.43
N PHE A 26 -3.04 5.86 -15.70
CA PHE A 26 -3.45 6.04 -14.31
C PHE A 26 -4.98 6.14 -14.19
N ARG A 27 -5.61 6.95 -15.06
CA ARG A 27 -7.07 7.08 -15.14
C ARG A 27 -7.76 5.77 -15.48
N LEU A 28 -7.17 4.96 -16.35
CA LEU A 28 -7.71 3.64 -16.71
C LEU A 28 -7.66 2.68 -15.53
N VAL A 29 -6.52 2.58 -14.84
CA VAL A 29 -6.37 1.72 -13.66
C VAL A 29 -7.35 2.13 -12.56
N ASP A 30 -7.45 3.44 -12.30
CA ASP A 30 -8.37 3.99 -11.31
C ASP A 30 -9.82 3.63 -11.66
N HIS A 31 -10.22 3.76 -12.92
CA HIS A 31 -11.57 3.38 -13.38
C HIS A 31 -11.88 1.89 -13.17
N VAL A 32 -10.95 1.00 -13.57
CA VAL A 32 -11.12 -0.46 -13.41
C VAL A 32 -11.23 -0.84 -11.92
N ALA A 33 -10.47 -0.18 -11.05
CA ALA A 33 -10.55 -0.42 -9.61
C ALA A 33 -11.92 -0.03 -9.02
N HIS A 34 -12.51 1.07 -9.50
CA HIS A 34 -13.84 1.51 -9.06
C HIS A 34 -14.94 0.54 -9.54
N ASP A 35 -14.87 0.06 -10.78
CA ASP A 35 -15.87 -0.86 -11.33
C ASP A 35 -15.87 -2.20 -10.58
N GLU A 36 -14.70 -2.75 -10.23
CA GLU A 36 -14.64 -3.96 -9.40
C GLU A 36 -15.23 -3.76 -8.00
N LEU A 37 -14.97 -2.61 -7.37
CA LEU A 37 -15.50 -2.30 -6.04
C LEU A 37 -17.02 -2.17 -6.07
N VAL A 38 -17.57 -1.45 -7.07
CA VAL A 38 -19.02 -1.32 -7.27
C VAL A 38 -19.64 -2.69 -7.54
N ALA A 39 -19.05 -3.49 -8.43
CA ALA A 39 -19.54 -4.84 -8.72
C ALA A 39 -19.49 -5.77 -7.50
N ARG A 40 -18.56 -5.58 -6.55
CA ARG A 40 -18.50 -6.34 -5.29
C ARG A 40 -19.57 -5.90 -4.29
N VAL A 41 -19.81 -4.59 -4.19
CA VAL A 41 -20.89 -4.03 -3.37
C VAL A 41 -22.26 -4.46 -3.90
N GLU A 42 -22.49 -4.40 -5.20
CA GLU A 42 -23.73 -4.89 -5.82
C GLU A 42 -23.94 -6.40 -5.65
N ARG A 43 -22.85 -7.18 -5.62
CA ARG A 43 -22.88 -8.61 -5.28
C ARG A 43 -23.17 -8.87 -3.79
N GLY A 44 -23.35 -7.84 -2.98
CA GLY A 44 -23.63 -7.97 -1.55
C GLY A 44 -22.45 -8.49 -0.74
N GLU A 45 -21.23 -8.51 -1.30
CA GLU A 45 -20.04 -9.07 -0.65
C GLU A 45 -19.63 -8.25 0.60
N PHE A 46 -20.11 -7.00 0.70
CA PHE A 46 -19.94 -6.14 1.85
C PHE A 46 -21.11 -6.16 2.85
N GLU A 47 -22.25 -6.81 2.54
CA GLU A 47 -23.46 -6.79 3.37
C GLU A 47 -23.73 -8.07 4.18
N THR A 48 -22.88 -9.09 4.19
CA THR A 48 -23.08 -10.22 5.12
C THR A 48 -21.77 -10.90 5.53
N GLU A 49 -21.11 -10.32 6.53
CA GLU A 49 -20.72 -11.06 7.73
C GLU A 49 -20.52 -10.06 8.90
N SER A 50 -21.63 -9.61 9.51
CA SER A 50 -21.59 -9.65 10.97
C SER A 50 -21.37 -11.13 11.31
N PRO A 51 -20.31 -11.50 12.02
CA PRO A 51 -20.07 -12.90 12.35
C PRO A 51 -21.33 -13.45 13.00
N PRO A 52 -21.70 -14.73 12.77
CA PRO A 52 -22.65 -15.37 13.66
C PRO A 52 -22.11 -15.12 15.07
N SER A 53 -22.97 -14.57 15.93
CA SER A 53 -22.78 -14.57 17.36
C SER A 53 -22.52 -16.02 17.79
N GLY A 54 -21.27 -16.47 17.72
CA GLY A 54 -20.92 -17.88 17.93
C GLY A 54 -19.68 -18.44 17.23
N ALA A 55 -19.08 -17.79 16.22
CA ALA A 55 -17.85 -18.33 15.59
C ALA A 55 -16.95 -17.28 14.95
N THR A 56 -16.53 -16.28 15.73
CA THR A 56 -15.24 -15.65 15.47
C THR A 56 -14.18 -16.75 15.63
N PRO A 57 -13.20 -16.95 14.72
CA PRO A 57 -11.93 -17.46 15.16
C PRO A 57 -11.45 -16.43 16.16
N THR A 58 -11.66 -16.73 17.44
CA THR A 58 -11.22 -15.89 18.54
C THR A 58 -9.71 -15.89 18.42
N ILE A 59 -9.17 -14.95 17.63
CA ILE A 59 -7.86 -14.41 17.89
C ILE A 59 -8.03 -13.77 19.26
N ASP A 60 -7.88 -14.59 20.29
CA ASP A 60 -7.84 -14.13 21.65
C ASP A 60 -6.76 -13.04 21.64
N PRO A 61 -7.09 -11.78 21.94
CA PRO A 61 -6.11 -10.72 21.99
C PRO A 61 -4.97 -11.11 22.93
N ALA A 62 -5.23 -11.89 23.98
CA ALA A 62 -4.19 -12.42 24.84
C ALA A 62 -3.30 -13.46 24.13
N SER A 63 -3.86 -14.31 23.26
CA SER A 63 -3.10 -15.29 22.48
C SER A 63 -2.32 -14.65 21.32
N ALA A 64 -2.88 -13.65 20.64
CA ALA A 64 -2.15 -12.85 19.63
C ALA A 64 -1.10 -11.94 20.25
N VAL A 65 -1.38 -11.36 21.42
CA VAL A 65 -0.38 -10.63 22.20
C VAL A 65 0.68 -11.60 22.72
N ALA A 66 0.34 -12.78 23.21
CA ALA A 66 1.31 -13.80 23.64
C ALA A 66 2.18 -14.29 22.47
N ALA A 67 1.60 -14.60 21.32
CA ALA A 67 2.34 -14.96 20.10
C ALA A 67 3.18 -13.79 19.54
N ALA A 68 2.81 -12.55 19.83
CA ALA A 68 3.63 -11.37 19.55
C ALA A 68 4.70 -11.12 20.62
N ARG A 69 4.47 -11.54 21.87
CA ARG A 69 5.44 -11.43 22.99
C ARG A 69 6.52 -12.50 22.93
N ASP A 70 6.23 -13.66 22.31
CA ASP A 70 7.24 -14.68 22.00
C ASP A 70 8.16 -14.29 20.84
N ARG A 71 7.90 -13.15 20.19
CA ARG A 71 8.89 -12.53 19.31
C ARG A 71 9.80 -11.71 20.20
N GLU A 72 11.00 -12.23 20.41
CA GLU A 72 12.07 -11.54 21.13
C GLU A 72 12.12 -10.05 20.73
N THR A 73 12.32 -9.17 21.70
CA THR A 73 12.39 -7.72 21.48
C THR A 73 13.81 -7.25 21.68
N ALA A 74 14.31 -6.39 20.80
CA ALA A 74 15.62 -5.76 20.91
C ALA A 74 15.49 -4.30 21.33
N VAL A 75 16.28 -3.87 22.32
CA VAL A 75 16.33 -2.46 22.74
C VAL A 75 17.36 -1.72 21.91
N CYS A 76 16.96 -0.58 21.33
CA CYS A 76 17.87 0.24 20.54
C CYS A 76 18.99 0.81 21.42
N PRO A 77 20.28 0.59 21.10
CA PRO A 77 21.39 1.13 21.89
C PRO A 77 21.54 2.65 21.77
N SER A 78 21.03 3.26 20.69
CA SER A 78 21.16 4.70 20.44
C SER A 78 20.09 5.54 21.13
N CYS A 79 18.86 5.02 21.28
CA CYS A 79 17.73 5.81 21.81
C CYS A 79 16.89 5.10 22.87
N GLY A 80 17.18 3.83 23.20
CA GLY A 80 16.45 3.05 24.20
C GLY A 80 15.07 2.56 23.79
N ALA A 81 14.65 2.76 22.54
CA ALA A 81 13.34 2.29 22.07
C ALA A 81 13.30 0.76 21.93
N GLU A 82 12.21 0.14 22.37
CA GLU A 82 11.93 -1.27 22.13
C GLU A 82 11.54 -1.51 20.67
N ASN A 83 12.21 -2.47 20.02
CA ASN A 83 11.98 -2.89 18.65
C ASN A 83 11.71 -4.40 18.61
N ARG A 84 11.06 -4.85 17.54
CA ARG A 84 10.86 -6.28 17.26
C ARG A 84 12.21 -6.90 16.88
N ALA A 85 12.55 -8.10 17.37
CA ALA A 85 13.77 -8.78 16.91
C ALA A 85 13.72 -9.08 15.41
N GLY A 86 14.91 -9.09 14.80
CA GLY A 86 15.10 -9.35 13.38
C GLY A 86 14.85 -8.16 12.46
N VAL A 87 14.65 -6.94 13.00
CA VAL A 87 14.62 -5.71 12.19
C VAL A 87 16.01 -5.06 12.21
N ASP A 88 16.46 -4.55 11.07
CA ASP A 88 17.81 -4.00 10.92
C ASP A 88 17.95 -2.58 11.51
N TYR A 89 16.85 -1.83 11.58
CA TYR A 89 16.83 -0.41 11.94
C TYR A 89 15.82 -0.10 13.05
N CYS A 90 16.16 0.85 13.92
CA CYS A 90 15.29 1.34 14.97
C CYS A 90 14.08 2.10 14.41
N ARG A 91 12.87 1.74 14.84
CA ARG A 91 11.61 2.40 14.44
C ARG A 91 11.50 3.87 14.85
N HIS A 92 12.34 4.32 15.79
CA HIS A 92 12.27 5.67 16.36
C HIS A 92 13.38 6.59 15.85
N CYS A 93 14.64 6.15 15.93
CA CYS A 93 15.80 6.96 15.55
C CYS A 93 16.53 6.48 14.30
N LEU A 94 16.07 5.40 13.66
CA LEU A 94 16.60 4.84 12.41
C LEU A 94 18.08 4.40 12.47
N SER A 95 18.67 4.30 13.66
CA SER A 95 19.99 3.69 13.84
C SER A 95 19.94 2.19 13.63
N GLU A 96 21.05 1.60 13.20
CA GLU A 96 21.18 0.14 13.07
C GLU A 96 21.05 -0.54 14.44
N LEU A 97 20.43 -1.73 14.46
CA LEU A 97 20.23 -2.55 15.67
C LEU A 97 21.19 -3.74 15.78
N ARG A 98 22.07 -3.93 14.77
CA ARG A 98 23.07 -5.00 14.68
C ARG A 98 24.48 -4.45 14.75
#